data_AF-A0A835LIA4-F1
#
_entry.id   AF-A0A835LIA4-F1
#
_cell.length_a   1.000
_cell.length_b   1.000
_cell.length_c   1.000
_cell.angle_alpha   90.00
_cell.angle_beta   90.00
_cell.angle_gamma   90.00
#
_symmetry.space_group_name_H-M   'P 1'
#
loop_
_entity.id
_entity.type
_entity.pdbx_description
1 polymer ?
#
loop_
_entity_poly.entity_id
_entity_poly.type
_entity_poly.pdbx_seq_one_letter_code
_entity_poly.pdbx_strand_id
1 'polypeptide(L)'
;MISTWKSIHFLNICLIILGLWACQAPSRAMHEVSMLEKYEQWMIRYGRVYNDATEQETRFQIYKENVERIEALNRAGNRSYTLSVNAFADQTNEEFKAARNG
;
A
#
# COMPACT_ATOMS: atom_id res chain seq x y z
N MET A 1 19.98 2.46 -45.28
CA MET A 1 19.86 3.68 -44.45
C MET A 1 18.55 3.77 -43.67
N ILE A 2 17.37 3.53 -44.26
CA ILE A 2 16.08 3.67 -43.54
C ILE A 2 15.84 2.55 -42.49
N SER A 3 16.29 1.31 -42.78
CA SER A 3 16.13 0.15 -41.88
C SER A 3 16.96 0.28 -40.58
N THR A 4 18.18 0.81 -40.69
CA THR A 4 19.08 1.02 -39.54
C THR A 4 18.56 2.10 -38.60
N TRP A 5 17.97 3.18 -39.15
CA TRP A 5 17.32 4.24 -38.38
C TRP A 5 16.14 3.70 -37.56
N LYS A 6 15.25 2.92 -38.19
CA LYS A 6 14.12 2.29 -37.50
C LYS A 6 14.57 1.35 -36.38
N SER A 7 15.61 0.55 -36.62
CA SER A 7 16.19 -0.33 -35.59
C SER A 7 16.78 0.45 -34.41
N ILE A 8 17.49 1.55 -34.68
CA ILE A 8 18.07 2.40 -33.63
C ILE A 8 16.98 3.06 -32.78
N HIS A 9 15.91 3.58 -33.39
CA HIS A 9 14.79 4.14 -32.63
C HIS A 9 14.04 3.09 -31.82
N PHE A 10 13.83 1.90 -32.38
CA PHE A 10 13.22 0.79 -31.65
C PHE A 10 14.07 0.38 -30.43
N LEU A 11 15.39 0.26 -30.60
CA LEU A 11 16.31 -0.03 -29.50
C LEU A 11 16.26 1.04 -28.40
N ASN A 12 16.26 2.33 -28.77
CA ASN A 12 16.14 3.42 -27.81
C ASN A 12 14.81 3.39 -27.04
N ILE A 13 13.69 3.10 -27.71
CA ILE A 13 12.38 2.94 -27.06
C ILE A 13 12.41 1.76 -26.07
N CYS A 14 12.99 0.62 -26.46
CA CYS A 14 13.16 -0.52 -25.56
C CYS A 14 14.00 -0.18 -24.32
N LEU A 15 15.10 0.57 -24.49
CA LEU A 15 15.95 1.00 -23.37
C LEU A 15 15.21 1.96 -22.42
N ILE A 16 14.40 2.89 -22.95
CA ILE A 16 13.58 3.80 -22.12
C ILE A 16 12.53 3.01 -21.33
N ILE A 17 11.84 2.06 -21.97
CA ILE A 17 10.85 1.21 -21.30
C ILE A 17 11.53 0.41 -20.18
N LEU A 18 12.64 -0.28 -20.47
CA LEU A 18 13.38 -1.06 -19.47
C LEU A 18 13.87 -0.20 -18.30
N GLY A 19 14.35 1.03 -18.57
CA GLY A 19 14.75 1.98 -17.54
C GLY A 19 13.59 2.41 -16.63
N LEU A 20 12.39 2.62 -17.18
CA LEU A 20 11.19 2.95 -16.40
C LEU A 20 10.78 1.80 -15.47
N TRP A 21 10.80 0.55 -15.96
CA TRP A 21 10.49 -0.63 -15.13
C TRP A 21 11.50 -0.82 -14.00
N ALA A 22 12.80 -0.59 -14.27
CA ALA A 22 13.85 -0.71 -13.26
C ALA A 22 13.69 0.29 -12.10
N CYS A 23 13.13 1.47 -12.34
CA CYS A 23 12.87 2.48 -11.31
C CYS A 23 11.71 2.10 -10.38
N GLN A 24 10.78 1.27 -10.84
CA GLN A 24 9.55 0.98 -10.10
C GLN A 24 9.73 -0.09 -9.00
N ALA A 25 10.59 -1.09 -9.22
CA ALA A 25 10.86 -2.14 -8.23
C ALA A 25 11.42 -1.60 -6.89
N PRO A 26 12.49 -0.77 -6.86
CA PRO A 26 13.01 -0.23 -5.60
C PRO A 26 12.02 0.72 -4.93
N SER A 27 11.27 1.51 -5.72
CA SER A 27 10.22 2.40 -5.18
C SER A 27 9.14 1.63 -4.43
N ARG A 28 8.69 0.49 -4.98
CA ARG A 28 7.72 -0.39 -4.31
C ARG A 28 8.31 -0.98 -3.03
N ALA A 29 9.54 -1.50 -3.06
CA ALA A 29 10.18 -2.05 -1.87
C ALA A 29 10.30 -1.00 -0.75
N MET A 30 10.68 0.23 -1.07
CA MET A 30 10.74 1.32 -0.10
C MET A 30 9.36 1.66 0.49
N HIS A 31 8.31 1.64 -0.32
CA HIS A 31 6.94 1.85 0.15
C HIS A 31 6.47 0.73 1.09
N GLU A 32 6.75 -0.54 0.76
CA GLU A 32 6.45 -1.68 1.63
C GLU A 32 7.17 -1.58 2.98
N VAL A 33 8.46 -1.25 2.98
CA VAL A 33 9.24 -1.06 4.22
C VAL A 33 8.63 0.05 5.07
N SER A 34 8.29 1.20 4.46
CA SER A 34 7.64 2.29 5.19
C SER A 34 6.25 1.91 5.73
N MET A 35 5.50 1.06 5.03
CA MET A 35 4.19 0.58 5.49
C MET A 35 4.33 -0.37 6.69
N LEU A 36 5.33 -1.26 6.66
CA LEU A 36 5.64 -2.16 7.76
C LEU A 36 6.03 -1.39 9.04
N GLU A 37 6.91 -0.39 8.91
CA GLU A 37 7.29 0.48 10.05
C GLU A 37 6.08 1.19 10.68
N LYS A 38 5.18 1.72 9.84
CA LYS A 38 3.93 2.33 10.31
C LYS A 38 3.05 1.32 11.05
N TYR A 39 2.98 0.09 10.55
CA TYR A 39 2.20 -0.99 11.18
C TYR A 39 2.77 -1.38 12.54
N GLU A 40 4.08 -1.57 12.65
CA GLU A 40 4.74 -1.90 13.93
C GLU A 40 4.53 -0.81 14.99
N GLN A 41 4.68 0.46 14.60
CA GLN A 41 4.40 1.59 15.50
C GLN A 41 2.93 1.63 15.93
N TRP A 42 2.01 1.33 15.02
CA TRP A 42 0.59 1.24 15.31
C TRP A 42 0.27 0.08 16.26
N MET A 43 0.90 -1.09 16.06
CA MET A 43 0.75 -2.24 16.95
C MET A 43 1.19 -1.91 18.37
N ILE A 44 2.35 -1.26 18.53
CA ILE A 44 2.86 -0.80 19.82
C ILE A 44 1.87 0.18 20.46
N ARG A 45 1.38 1.15 19.69
CA ARG A 45 0.44 2.18 20.18
C ARG A 45 -0.87 1.60 20.72
N TYR A 46 -1.40 0.56 20.07
CA TYR A 46 -2.69 -0.04 20.43
C TYR A 46 -2.57 -1.39 21.15
N GLY A 47 -1.36 -1.79 21.54
CA GLY A 47 -1.11 -3.02 22.28
C GLY A 47 -1.52 -4.28 21.53
N ARG A 48 -1.28 -4.34 20.22
CA ARG A 48 -1.67 -5.47 19.37
C ARG A 48 -0.70 -6.63 19.50
N VAL A 49 -1.24 -7.80 19.81
CA VAL A 49 -0.53 -9.08 19.87
C VAL A 49 -1.42 -10.11 19.16
N TYR A 50 -0.84 -10.85 18.22
CA TYR A 50 -1.52 -11.88 17.44
C TYR A 50 -1.06 -13.27 17.86
N ASN A 51 -1.89 -14.28 17.61
CA ASN A 51 -1.63 -15.64 18.09
C ASN A 51 -0.48 -16.30 17.31
N ASP A 52 -0.40 -16.02 16.02
CA ASP A 52 0.63 -16.58 15.13
C ASP A 52 0.97 -15.65 13.96
N ALA A 53 2.00 -16.03 13.21
CA ALA A 53 2.51 -15.25 12.08
C ALA A 53 1.50 -15.15 10.92
N THR A 54 0.63 -16.15 10.74
CA THR A 54 -0.39 -16.17 9.69
C THR A 54 -1.47 -15.14 10.00
N GLU A 55 -1.91 -15.09 11.26
CA GLU A 55 -2.83 -14.05 11.73
C GLU A 55 -2.18 -12.66 11.59
N GLN A 56 -0.93 -12.51 12.02
CA GLN A 56 -0.23 -11.23 11.93
C GLN A 56 -0.09 -10.73 10.47
N GLU A 57 0.23 -11.62 9.53
CA GLU A 57 0.30 -11.30 8.10
C GLU A 57 -1.07 -10.89 7.55
N THR A 58 -2.12 -11.63 7.90
CA THR A 58 -3.50 -11.31 7.51
C THR A 58 -3.91 -9.92 8.04
N ARG A 59 -3.61 -9.64 9.30
CA ARG A 59 -3.94 -8.38 9.97
C ARG A 59 -3.12 -7.21 9.41
N PHE A 60 -1.87 -7.45 9.02
CA PHE A 60 -1.05 -6.48 8.31
C PHE A 60 -1.64 -6.10 6.96
N GLN A 61 -2.13 -7.07 6.19
CA GLN A 61 -2.73 -6.81 4.89
C GLN A 61 -4.02 -5.99 5.02
N ILE A 62 -4.87 -6.30 6.00
CA ILE A 62 -6.07 -5.51 6.29
C ILE A 62 -5.70 -4.08 6.73
N TYR A 63 -4.69 -3.95 7.60
CA TYR A 63 -4.16 -2.66 8.03
C TYR A 63 -3.72 -1.81 6.84
N LYS A 64 -2.91 -2.38 5.94
CA LYS A 64 -2.40 -1.73 4.74
C LYS A 64 -3.54 -1.23 3.85
N GLU A 65 -4.49 -2.09 3.53
CA GLU A 65 -5.67 -1.72 2.72
C GLU A 65 -6.48 -0.59 3.35
N ASN A 66 -6.65 -0.62 4.67
CA ASN A 66 -7.35 0.44 5.39
C ASN A 66 -6.58 1.77 5.40
N VAL A 67 -5.26 1.75 5.59
CA VAL A 67 -4.40 2.95 5.51
C VAL A 67 -4.46 3.55 4.11
N GLU A 68 -4.26 2.74 3.07
CA GLU A 68 -4.32 3.20 1.68
C GLU A 68 -5.68 3.82 1.33
N ARG A 69 -6.76 3.21 1.81
CA ARG A 69 -8.11 3.75 1.68
C ARG A 69 -8.25 5.08 2.41
N ILE A 70 -7.80 5.20 3.66
CA ILE A 70 -7.83 6.46 4.42
C ILE A 70 -7.09 7.56 3.67
N GLU A 71 -5.87 7.28 3.21
CA GLU A 71 -5.07 8.25 2.47
C GLU A 71 -5.72 8.65 1.15
N ALA A 72 -6.27 7.70 0.38
CA ALA A 72 -6.96 7.98 -0.87
C ALA A 72 -8.21 8.87 -0.66
N LEU A 73 -9.00 8.59 0.37
CA LEU A 73 -10.20 9.37 0.69
C LEU A 73 -9.86 10.78 1.16
N ASN A 74 -8.78 10.93 1.95
CA ASN A 74 -8.30 12.25 2.38
C ASN A 74 -7.70 13.04 1.22
N ARG A 75 -6.93 12.41 0.32
CA ARG A 75 -6.37 13.04 -0.88
C ARG A 75 -7.45 13.53 -1.84
N ALA A 76 -8.56 12.80 -1.98
CA ALA A 76 -9.65 13.17 -2.87
C ALA A 76 -10.32 14.50 -2.45
N GLY A 77 -10.28 14.87 -1.16
CA GLY A 77 -10.73 16.18 -0.67
C GLY A 77 -12.22 16.49 -0.87
N ASN A 78 -13.02 15.53 -1.32
CA ASN A 78 -14.43 15.71 -1.68
C ASN A 78 -15.40 15.43 -0.53
N ARG A 79 -14.90 15.37 0.71
CA ARG A 79 -15.68 15.09 1.93
C ARG A 79 -15.48 16.19 2.95
N SER A 80 -16.51 16.46 3.74
CA SER A 80 -16.47 17.41 4.87
C SER A 80 -15.72 16.89 6.10
N TYR A 81 -15.16 15.68 6.03
CA TYR A 81 -14.46 15.04 7.13
C TYR A 81 -13.19 14.34 6.62
N THR A 82 -12.21 14.21 7.51
CA THR A 82 -11.00 13.42 7.29
C THR A 82 -11.04 12.12 8.06
N LEU A 83 -10.40 11.09 7.53
CA LEU A 83 -10.19 9.83 8.23
C LEU A 83 -8.79 9.77 8.83
N SER A 84 -8.64 9.04 9.93
CA SER A 84 -7.35 8.77 10.56
C SER A 84 -7.23 7.30 10.89
N VAL A 85 -6.01 6.79 10.86
CA VAL A 85 -5.67 5.45 11.37
C VAL A 85 -6.02 5.41 12.86
N ASN A 86 -6.76 4.37 13.28
CA ASN A 86 -7.24 4.20 14.65
C ASN A 86 -7.10 2.74 15.10
N ALA A 87 -7.61 2.38 16.29
CA ALA A 87 -7.50 1.03 16.84
C ALA A 87 -8.13 -0.07 15.96
N PHE A 88 -9.02 0.26 15.02
CA PHE A 88 -9.75 -0.70 14.18
C PHE A 88 -9.12 -0.88 12.80
N ALA A 89 -7.90 -0.37 12.60
CA ALA A 89 -7.26 -0.38 11.29
C ALA A 89 -6.97 -1.81 10.78
N ASP A 90 -6.83 -2.81 11.65
CA ASP A 90 -6.63 -4.22 11.31
C ASP A 90 -7.93 -5.05 11.19
N GLN A 91 -9.08 -4.39 11.18
CA GLN A 91 -10.39 -5.03 11.07
C GLN A 91 -11.00 -4.84 9.68
N THR A 92 -11.68 -5.87 9.19
CA THR A 92 -12.57 -5.73 8.04
C THR A 92 -13.83 -4.96 8.44
N ASN A 93 -14.56 -4.48 7.44
CA ASN A 93 -15.82 -3.80 7.67
C ASN A 93 -16.87 -4.73 8.29
N GLU A 94 -16.82 -6.02 7.93
CA GLU A 94 -17.70 -7.07 8.42
C GLU A 94 -17.41 -7.38 9.89
N GLU A 95 -16.13 -7.53 10.25
CA GLU A 95 -15.69 -7.69 11.64
C GLU A 95 -16.09 -6.48 12.50
N PHE A 96 -15.85 -5.27 11.99
CA PHE A 96 -16.20 -4.04 12.68
C PHE A 96 -17.71 -3.93 12.95
N LYS A 97 -18.53 -4.29 11.95
CA LYS A 97 -19.99 -4.31 12.06
C LYS A 97 -20.47 -5.37 13.03
N ALA A 98 -19.98 -6.61 12.92
CA ALA A 98 -20.38 -7.72 13.80
C ALA A 98 -20.12 -7.41 15.28
N ALA A 99 -19.05 -6.67 15.58
CA ALA A 99 -18.71 -6.30 16.96
C ALA A 99 -19.53 -5.14 17.54
N ARG A 100 -20.21 -4.32 16.71
CA ARG A 100 -20.80 -3.03 17.16
C ARG A 100 -22.22 -2.73 16.70
N ASN A 101 -22.64 -3.30 15.59
CA ASN A 101 -23.92 -2.99 14.95
C ASN A 101 -24.85 -4.21 15.00
N GLY A 102 -24.83 -4.93 16.15
CA GLY A 102 -25.60 -6.16 16.38
C GLY A 102 -27.04 -6.09 15.91
#